data_AF-F4MW62-F1
#
_entry.id   AF-F4MW62-F1
#
_cell.length_a   1.000
_cell.length_b   1.000
_cell.length_c   1.000
_cell.angle_alpha   90.00
_cell.angle_beta   90.00
_cell.angle_gamma   90.00
#
_symmetry.space_group_name_H-M   'P 1'
#
loop_
_entity.id
_entity.type
_entity.pdbx_description
1 polymer ?
#
loop_
_entity_poly.entity_id
_entity_poly.type
_entity_poly.pdbx_seq_one_letter_code
_entity_poly.pdbx_strand_id
1 'polypeptide(L)'
;MRQSKIGLALGAGAAKGWAHIGVINALKKMGIKIDVVAGCSVGSLVGAAYASDHLDAMERWVRSFKYWDVIRLMDFSWRRSGLLRGERVFNAVNEIIEVQDIADCVLPFGSVVTNLTTGRELWLTEGDIKQAIRASCSMPGLFSPVWFGGYWLVDGAVVNPVPISFGQSNGSRSGYCG
;
A
#
# COMPACT_ATOMS: atom_id res chain seq x y z
N MET A 1 -22.63 24.87 1.32
CA MET A 1 -22.70 23.62 0.53
C MET A 1 -21.73 22.64 1.15
N ARG A 2 -22.15 21.41 1.46
CA ARG A 2 -21.27 20.40 2.07
C ARG A 2 -20.29 19.95 0.98
N GLN A 3 -19.01 20.26 1.13
CA GLN A 3 -17.99 19.80 0.18
C GLN A 3 -17.89 18.28 0.29
N SER A 4 -18.19 17.56 -0.80
CA SER A 4 -18.09 16.10 -0.83
C SER A 4 -16.63 15.70 -0.67
N LYS A 5 -16.35 14.80 0.28
CA LYS A 5 -15.01 14.23 0.43
C LYS A 5 -14.74 13.21 -0.67
N ILE A 6 -13.54 13.24 -1.26
CA ILE A 6 -13.11 12.32 -2.31
C ILE A 6 -12.09 11.35 -1.72
N GLY A 7 -12.42 10.06 -1.74
CA GLY A 7 -11.50 8.99 -1.36
C GLY A 7 -10.84 8.34 -2.57
N LEU A 8 -9.55 8.03 -2.46
CA LEU A 8 -8.79 7.28 -3.46
C LEU A 8 -8.51 5.86 -2.95
N ALA A 9 -9.02 4.84 -3.65
CA ALA A 9 -8.75 3.44 -3.35
C ALA A 9 -7.77 2.85 -4.39
N LEU A 10 -6.61 2.41 -3.93
CA LEU A 10 -5.54 1.83 -4.74
C LEU A 10 -5.48 0.32 -4.51
N GLY A 11 -5.88 -0.43 -5.53
CA GLY A 11 -5.88 -1.89 -5.46
C GLY A 11 -4.50 -2.52 -5.51
N ALA A 12 -4.46 -3.81 -5.17
CA ALA A 12 -3.33 -4.68 -5.42
C ALA A 12 -3.10 -4.85 -6.93
N GLY A 13 -1.91 -5.35 -7.28
CA GLY A 13 -1.53 -5.62 -8.65
C GLY A 13 -0.03 -5.52 -8.75
N ALA A 14 0.63 -6.63 -9.09
CA ALA A 14 2.09 -6.82 -9.12
C ALA A 14 2.89 -5.71 -9.85
N ALA A 15 3.50 -6.00 -11.01
CA ALA A 15 4.23 -4.96 -11.76
C ALA A 15 3.32 -3.83 -12.26
N LYS A 16 2.04 -4.11 -12.50
CA LYS A 16 1.07 -3.12 -13.00
C LYS A 16 0.63 -2.12 -11.93
N GLY A 17 0.85 -2.41 -10.65
CA GLY A 17 0.45 -1.51 -9.55
C GLY A 17 1.17 -0.16 -9.58
N TRP A 18 2.33 -0.07 -10.23
CA TRP A 18 3.02 1.21 -10.45
C TRP A 18 2.21 2.20 -11.32
N ALA A 19 1.23 1.71 -12.09
CA ALA A 19 0.32 2.58 -12.85
C ALA A 19 -0.48 3.53 -11.95
N HIS A 20 -0.66 3.20 -10.66
CA HIS A 20 -1.29 4.07 -9.68
C HIS A 20 -0.60 5.44 -9.58
N ILE A 21 0.72 5.51 -9.77
CA ILE A 21 1.47 6.79 -9.80
C ILE A 21 0.95 7.67 -10.94
N GLY A 22 0.77 7.09 -12.14
CA GLY A 22 0.23 7.79 -13.30
C GLY A 22 -1.21 8.27 -13.09
N VAL A 23 -2.04 7.44 -12.46
CA VAL A 23 -3.42 7.80 -12.10
C VAL A 23 -3.44 8.98 -11.14
N ILE A 24 -2.66 8.94 -10.06
CA ILE A 24 -2.60 10.04 -9.08
C ILE A 24 -2.12 11.33 -9.73
N ASN A 25 -1.09 11.25 -10.57
CA ASN A 25 -0.58 12.42 -11.30
C ASN A 25 -1.63 13.00 -12.26
N ALA A 26 -2.43 12.17 -12.92
CA ALA A 26 -3.53 12.64 -13.76
C ALA A 26 -4.62 13.33 -12.93
N LEU A 27 -5.02 12.76 -11.80
CA LEU A 27 -6.00 13.36 -10.87
C LEU A 27 -5.51 14.72 -10.34
N LYS A 28 -4.23 14.82 -9.93
CA LYS A 28 -3.59 16.09 -9.51
C LYS A 28 -3.65 17.14 -10.62
N LYS A 29 -3.32 16.77 -11.87
CA LYS A 29 -3.37 17.66 -13.04
C LYS A 29 -4.77 18.17 -13.36
N MET A 30 -5.80 17.38 -13.07
CA MET A 30 -7.20 17.76 -13.23
C MET A 30 -7.73 18.63 -12.08
N GLY A 31 -6.91 18.93 -11.07
CA GLY A 31 -7.33 19.70 -9.89
C GLY A 31 -8.26 18.91 -8.95
N ILE A 32 -8.30 17.59 -9.06
CA ILE A 32 -9.10 16.74 -8.17
C ILE A 32 -8.36 16.63 -6.83
N LYS A 33 -8.96 17.19 -5.78
CA LYS A 33 -8.45 17.10 -4.41
C LYS A 33 -8.88 15.78 -3.79
N ILE A 34 -7.92 14.95 -3.41
CA ILE A 34 -8.13 13.70 -2.67
C ILE A 34 -8.05 14.03 -1.17
N ASP A 35 -9.04 13.57 -0.41
CA ASP A 35 -9.15 13.82 1.03
C ASP A 35 -8.74 12.63 1.90
N VAL A 36 -8.66 11.43 1.32
CA VAL A 36 -8.31 10.18 2.01
C VAL A 36 -7.78 9.14 1.02
N VAL A 37 -6.79 8.36 1.44
CA VAL A 37 -6.15 7.33 0.60
C VAL A 37 -6.25 5.96 1.28
N ALA A 38 -6.63 4.95 0.51
CA ALA A 38 -6.61 3.55 0.90
C ALA A 38 -5.76 2.75 -0.08
N GLY A 39 -4.96 1.82 0.42
CA GLY A 39 -4.10 0.99 -0.40
C GLY A 39 -4.06 -0.48 0.00
N CYS A 40 -3.90 -1.35 -0.98
CA CYS A 40 -3.68 -2.78 -0.78
C CYS A 40 -2.45 -3.25 -1.58
N SER A 41 -1.52 -3.97 -0.92
CA SER A 41 -0.28 -4.47 -1.55
C SER A 41 0.50 -3.34 -2.25
N VAL A 42 0.79 -3.43 -3.55
CA VAL A 42 1.44 -2.32 -4.29
C VAL A 42 0.64 -1.01 -4.22
N GLY A 43 -0.68 -1.08 -4.06
CA GLY A 43 -1.50 0.10 -3.78
C GLY A 43 -1.21 0.76 -2.43
N SER A 44 -0.82 0.01 -1.39
CA SER A 44 -0.41 0.59 -0.10
C SER A 44 0.96 1.25 -0.18
N LEU A 45 1.89 0.70 -0.96
CA LEU A 45 3.17 1.32 -1.28
C LEU A 45 3.00 2.70 -1.93
N VAL A 46 2.25 2.75 -3.05
CA VAL A 46 2.02 4.00 -3.78
C VAL A 46 1.13 4.95 -2.99
N GLY A 47 0.12 4.42 -2.30
CA GLY A 47 -0.81 5.19 -1.47
C GLY A 47 -0.13 5.85 -0.29
N ALA A 48 0.75 5.14 0.41
CA ALA A 48 1.54 5.68 1.51
C ALA A 48 2.48 6.79 1.02
N ALA A 49 3.21 6.55 -0.08
CA ALA A 49 4.07 7.58 -0.67
C ALA A 49 3.28 8.82 -1.09
N TYR A 50 2.05 8.67 -1.61
CA TYR A 50 1.22 9.82 -1.92
C TYR A 50 0.68 10.53 -0.67
N ALA A 51 0.20 9.79 0.31
CA ALA A 51 -0.35 10.34 1.55
C ALA A 51 0.71 11.05 2.40
N SER A 52 1.97 10.66 2.28
CA SER A 52 3.11 11.27 2.98
C SER A 52 3.86 12.34 2.17
N ASP A 53 3.39 12.71 0.98
CA ASP A 53 4.06 13.67 0.07
C ASP A 53 5.41 13.22 -0.52
N HIS A 54 5.62 11.91 -0.67
CA HIS A 54 6.82 11.29 -1.25
C HIS A 54 6.57 10.64 -2.63
N LEU A 55 5.43 10.93 -3.28
CA LEU A 55 5.08 10.31 -4.58
C LEU A 55 6.12 10.57 -5.67
N ASP A 56 6.68 11.77 -5.74
CA ASP A 56 7.66 12.13 -6.78
C ASP A 56 8.99 11.38 -6.59
N ALA A 57 9.40 11.15 -5.34
CA ALA A 57 10.57 10.33 -5.03
C ALA A 57 10.32 8.86 -5.41
N MET A 58 9.13 8.34 -5.08
CA MET A 58 8.70 7.00 -5.51
C MET A 58 8.68 6.88 -7.04
N GLU A 59 8.14 7.86 -7.76
CA GLU A 59 8.09 7.87 -9.22
C GLU A 59 9.50 7.82 -9.83
N ARG A 60 10.44 8.63 -9.33
CA ARG A 60 11.83 8.61 -9.80
C ARG A 60 12.48 7.25 -9.60
N TRP A 61 12.27 6.63 -8.44
CA TRP A 61 12.81 5.30 -8.17
C TRP A 61 12.20 4.24 -9.11
N VAL A 62 10.88 4.21 -9.27
CA VAL A 62 10.20 3.27 -10.19
C VAL A 62 10.70 3.46 -11.63
N ARG A 63 10.88 4.70 -12.08
CA ARG A 63 11.38 5.01 -13.43
C ARG A 63 12.84 4.61 -13.64
N SER A 64 13.61 4.41 -12.58
CA SER A 64 15.00 3.94 -12.66
C SER A 64 15.12 2.45 -12.98
N PHE A 65 14.02 1.70 -12.89
CA PHE A 65 14.00 0.27 -13.20
C PHE A 65 14.36 0.03 -14.66
N LYS A 66 15.29 -0.89 -14.90
CA LYS A 66 15.59 -1.32 -16.26
C LYS A 66 14.42 -2.15 -16.79
N TYR A 67 14.31 -2.24 -18.11
CA TYR A 67 13.32 -3.09 -18.79
C TYR A 67 13.29 -4.53 -18.22
N TRP A 68 14.46 -5.06 -17.87
CA TRP A 68 14.62 -6.36 -17.22
C TRP A 68 14.02 -6.44 -15.81
N ASP A 69 14.07 -5.37 -15.02
CA ASP A 69 13.50 -5.32 -13.67
C ASP A 69 11.97 -5.32 -13.72
N VAL A 70 11.39 -4.65 -14.72
CA VAL A 70 9.94 -4.64 -14.97
C VAL A 70 9.43 -6.01 -15.43
N ILE A 71 10.09 -6.65 -16.40
CA ILE A 71 9.74 -8.03 -16.84
C ILE A 71 9.79 -8.99 -15.67
N ARG A 72 10.82 -8.86 -14.83
CA ARG A 72 11.04 -9.65 -13.63
C ARG A 72 9.99 -9.44 -12.52
N LEU A 73 9.32 -8.29 -12.51
CA LEU A 73 8.16 -8.02 -11.65
C LEU A 73 6.85 -8.57 -12.25
N MET A 74 6.79 -8.74 -13.57
CA MET A 74 5.65 -9.32 -14.29
C MET A 74 5.66 -10.86 -14.24
N ASP A 75 6.85 -11.46 -14.35
CA ASP A 75 7.05 -12.91 -14.32
C ASP A 75 7.23 -13.42 -12.89
N PHE A 76 6.15 -13.41 -12.11
CA PHE A 76 6.08 -14.00 -10.76
C PHE A 76 6.16 -15.55 -10.77
N SER A 77 7.08 -16.11 -11.57
CA SER A 77 7.38 -17.54 -11.56
C SER A 77 8.86 -17.81 -11.31
N TRP A 78 9.07 -18.78 -10.41
CA TRP A 78 10.30 -19.51 -10.10
C TRP A 78 11.12 -19.10 -8.86
N ARG A 79 11.09 -20.03 -7.90
CA ARG A 79 11.56 -20.03 -6.50
C ARG A 79 13.03 -19.58 -6.36
N ARG A 80 13.27 -18.67 -5.39
CA ARG A 80 14.54 -18.10 -4.85
C ARG A 80 14.87 -16.64 -5.19
N SER A 81 14.49 -16.09 -6.35
CA SER A 81 14.78 -14.67 -6.65
C SER A 81 13.72 -13.69 -6.12
N GLY A 82 12.48 -14.14 -5.87
CA GLY A 82 11.37 -13.27 -5.45
C GLY A 82 11.56 -12.67 -4.06
N LEU A 83 12.03 -13.45 -3.09
CA LEU A 83 12.25 -13.00 -1.72
C LEU A 83 13.31 -11.88 -1.64
N LEU A 84 14.45 -12.06 -2.33
CA LEU A 84 15.51 -11.04 -2.43
C LEU A 84 15.03 -9.75 -3.10
N ARG A 85 14.08 -9.83 -4.04
CA ARG A 85 13.51 -8.64 -4.70
C ARG A 85 12.53 -7.91 -3.79
N GLY A 86 11.72 -8.62 -3.02
CA GLY A 86 10.83 -7.98 -2.03
C GLY A 86 11.61 -7.17 -1.03
N GLU A 87 12.70 -7.72 -0.48
CA GLU A 87 13.57 -6.97 0.44
C GLU A 87 14.15 -5.69 -0.19
N ARG A 88 14.50 -5.70 -1.49
CA ARG A 88 14.93 -4.47 -2.18
C ARG A 88 13.82 -3.43 -2.30
N VAL A 89 12.58 -3.85 -2.56
CA VAL A 89 11.43 -2.95 -2.61
C VAL A 89 11.21 -2.32 -1.23
N PHE A 90 11.19 -3.12 -0.16
CA PHE A 90 11.00 -2.61 1.19
C PHE A 90 12.15 -1.71 1.66
N ASN A 91 13.39 -2.02 1.30
CA ASN A 91 14.53 -1.14 1.60
C ASN A 91 14.39 0.21 0.90
N ALA A 92 14.06 0.22 -0.40
CA ALA A 92 13.83 1.46 -1.12
C ALA A 92 12.66 2.26 -0.54
N VAL A 93 11.59 1.59 -0.12
CA VAL A 93 10.44 2.25 0.53
C VAL A 93 10.82 2.85 1.87
N ASN A 94 11.65 2.17 2.65
CA ASN A 94 12.16 2.68 3.92
C ASN A 94 13.04 3.92 3.74
N GLU A 95 13.75 4.02 2.61
CA GLU A 95 14.57 5.19 2.25
C GLU A 95 13.73 6.33 1.66
N ILE A 96 12.69 6.01 0.89
CA ILE A 96 11.85 6.99 0.20
C ILE A 96 10.81 7.60 1.15
N ILE A 97 10.18 6.80 2.01
CA ILE A 97 9.17 7.27 2.96
C ILE A 97 9.87 7.56 4.28
N GLU A 98 10.14 8.85 4.52
CA GLU A 98 10.81 9.32 5.73
C GLU A 98 9.88 9.26 6.96
N VAL A 99 8.58 9.35 6.72
CA VAL A 99 7.54 9.23 7.76
C VAL A 99 7.62 7.87 8.45
N GLN A 100 7.50 7.88 9.79
CA GLN A 100 7.52 6.66 10.59
C GLN A 100 6.11 6.20 10.97
N ASP A 101 5.21 7.10 11.39
CA ASP A 101 3.84 6.76 11.78
C ASP A 101 2.82 7.16 10.72
N ILE A 102 1.76 6.36 10.54
CA ILE A 102 0.64 6.69 9.65
C ILE A 102 -0.01 8.02 10.05
N ALA A 103 -0.02 8.36 11.34
CA ALA A 103 -0.56 9.62 11.84
C ALA A 103 0.17 10.87 11.31
N ASP A 104 1.44 10.74 10.89
CA ASP A 104 2.26 11.84 10.37
C ASP A 104 2.05 12.09 8.87
N CYS A 105 1.19 11.32 8.20
CA CYS A 105 0.85 11.54 6.81
C CYS A 105 0.06 12.85 6.62
N VAL A 106 0.33 13.53 5.50
CA VAL A 106 -0.37 14.75 5.08
C VAL A 106 -1.84 14.47 4.79
N LEU A 107 -2.15 13.28 4.28
CA LEU A 107 -3.51 12.79 4.06
C LEU A 107 -3.80 11.57 4.94
N PRO A 108 -5.04 11.42 5.44
CA PRO A 108 -5.47 10.19 6.10
C PRO A 108 -5.22 8.98 5.19
N PHE A 109 -4.53 7.97 5.74
CA PHE A 109 -4.11 6.78 5.02
C PHE A 109 -4.58 5.51 5.72
N GLY A 110 -4.98 4.51 4.93
CA GLY A 110 -5.31 3.17 5.39
C GLY A 110 -4.66 2.09 4.52
N SER A 111 -3.98 1.14 5.16
CA SER A 111 -3.42 -0.04 4.51
C SER A 111 -4.28 -1.27 4.80
N VAL A 112 -4.75 -1.95 3.76
CA VAL A 112 -5.53 -3.19 3.91
C VAL A 112 -4.60 -4.39 4.08
N VAL A 113 -4.90 -5.20 5.08
CA VAL A 113 -4.19 -6.45 5.38
C VAL A 113 -5.22 -7.55 5.65
N THR A 114 -4.78 -8.80 5.56
CA THR A 114 -5.59 -9.97 5.93
C THR A 114 -5.07 -10.58 7.22
N ASN A 115 -5.93 -10.75 8.21
CA ASN A 115 -5.62 -11.58 9.38
C ASN A 115 -5.55 -13.05 8.94
N LEU A 116 -4.37 -13.64 9.03
CA LEU A 116 -4.10 -15.01 8.59
C LEU A 116 -4.85 -16.05 9.41
N THR A 117 -5.06 -15.81 10.70
CA THR A 117 -5.74 -16.74 11.61
C THR A 117 -7.25 -16.77 11.35
N THR A 118 -7.87 -15.61 11.10
CA THR A 118 -9.33 -15.52 10.97
C THR A 118 -9.81 -15.39 9.52
N GLY A 119 -8.93 -15.12 8.57
CA GLY A 119 -9.28 -14.84 7.16
C GLY A 119 -10.09 -13.55 6.96
N ARG A 120 -9.96 -12.58 7.87
CA ARG A 120 -10.73 -11.31 7.83
C ARG A 120 -9.83 -10.17 7.38
N GLU A 121 -10.40 -9.20 6.66
CA GLU A 121 -9.71 -7.94 6.39
C GLU A 121 -9.53 -7.13 7.68
N LEU A 122 -8.39 -6.46 7.78
CA LEU A 122 -8.09 -5.43 8.78
C LEU A 122 -7.55 -4.20 8.06
N TRP A 123 -7.74 -3.05 8.67
CA TRP A 123 -7.32 -1.75 8.16
C TRP A 123 -6.32 -1.15 9.13
N LEU A 124 -5.08 -0.99 8.68
CA LEU A 124 -4.04 -0.34 9.46
C LEU A 124 -4.08 1.16 9.13
N THR A 125 -4.56 1.95 10.08
CA THR A 125 -4.71 3.41 9.98
C THR A 125 -3.87 4.17 11.01
N GLU A 126 -3.10 3.46 11.82
CA GLU A 126 -2.28 3.98 12.92
C GLU A 126 -1.02 3.10 13.09
N GLY A 127 0.02 3.67 13.68
CA GLY A 127 1.28 2.97 13.94
C GLY A 127 2.27 3.03 12.78
N ASP A 128 3.29 2.17 12.83
CA ASP A 128 4.41 2.21 11.89
C ASP A 128 3.97 1.97 10.44
N ILE A 129 4.15 2.99 9.59
CA ILE A 129 3.70 2.96 8.19
C ILE A 129 4.45 1.91 7.37
N LYS A 130 5.73 1.68 7.68
CA LYS A 130 6.59 0.73 6.96
C LYS A 130 6.19 -0.70 7.29
N GLN A 131 5.81 -0.97 8.55
CA GLN A 131 5.22 -2.25 8.93
C GLN A 131 3.85 -2.47 8.31
N ALA A 132 3.00 -1.44 8.28
CA ALA A 132 1.68 -1.53 7.67
C ALA A 132 1.74 -1.84 6.16
N ILE A 133 2.68 -1.21 5.45
CA ILE A 133 3.00 -1.53 4.06
C ILE A 133 3.51 -2.96 3.94
N ARG A 134 4.49 -3.37 4.77
CA ARG A 134 5.08 -4.71 4.71
C ARG A 134 4.04 -5.79 4.92
N ALA A 135 3.18 -5.65 5.93
CA ALA A 135 2.08 -6.57 6.18
C ALA A 135 1.12 -6.66 4.98
N SER A 136 0.78 -5.52 4.38
CA SER A 136 -0.11 -5.45 3.21
C SER A 136 0.48 -6.04 1.93
N CYS A 137 1.81 -6.15 1.84
CA CYS A 137 2.51 -6.78 0.72
C CYS A 137 2.99 -8.23 1.00
N SER A 138 2.71 -8.78 2.19
CA SER A 138 3.18 -10.11 2.59
C SER A 138 2.34 -11.23 1.99
N MET A 139 2.46 -11.45 0.68
CA MET A 139 1.68 -12.45 -0.04
C MET A 139 2.05 -13.89 0.37
N PRO A 140 1.08 -14.72 0.78
CA PRO A 140 1.33 -16.11 1.17
C PRO A 140 2.06 -16.91 0.07
N GLY A 141 3.07 -17.67 0.46
CA GLY A 141 3.89 -18.48 -0.45
C GLY A 141 5.04 -17.71 -1.13
N LEU A 142 5.05 -16.37 -1.03
CA LEU A 142 6.12 -15.51 -1.55
C LEU A 142 6.89 -14.79 -0.43
N PHE A 143 6.16 -14.26 0.55
CA PHE A 143 6.72 -13.55 1.70
C PHE A 143 6.22 -14.14 3.02
N SER A 144 7.02 -13.98 4.06
CA SER A 144 6.63 -14.39 5.41
C SER A 144 5.49 -13.50 5.94
N PRO A 145 4.51 -14.07 6.67
CA PRO A 145 3.54 -13.30 7.43
C PRO A 145 4.22 -12.33 8.40
N VAL A 146 3.58 -11.20 8.66
CA VAL A 146 4.06 -10.17 9.59
C VAL A 146 3.29 -10.27 10.89
N TRP A 147 3.99 -10.28 12.03
CA TRP A 147 3.35 -10.15 13.33
C TRP A 147 3.23 -8.67 13.70
N PHE A 148 2.00 -8.16 13.79
CA PHE A 148 1.74 -6.76 14.12
C PHE A 148 0.39 -6.63 14.84
N GLY A 149 0.36 -5.82 15.91
CA GLY A 149 -0.85 -5.58 16.69
C GLY A 149 -1.49 -6.85 17.29
N GLY A 150 -0.69 -7.87 17.61
CA GLY A 150 -1.19 -9.14 18.16
C GLY A 150 -1.76 -10.12 17.12
N TYR A 151 -1.60 -9.84 15.83
CA TYR A 151 -2.12 -10.68 14.74
C TYR A 151 -1.01 -11.11 13.78
N TRP A 152 -1.19 -12.29 13.19
CA TRP A 152 -0.47 -12.68 11.98
C TRP A 152 -1.17 -12.07 10.77
N LEU A 153 -0.46 -11.22 10.05
CA LEU A 153 -0.97 -10.46 8.92
C LEU A 153 -0.30 -10.92 7.61
N VAL A 154 -1.10 -10.97 6.56
CA VAL A 154 -0.67 -11.24 5.18
C VAL A 154 -1.32 -10.25 4.22
N ASP A 155 -0.94 -10.33 2.95
CA ASP A 155 -1.39 -9.41 1.91
C ASP A 155 -2.93 -9.23 1.89
N GLY A 156 -3.37 -7.98 1.79
CA GLY A 156 -4.79 -7.63 1.75
C GLY A 156 -5.51 -8.21 0.53
N ALA A 157 -4.79 -8.50 -0.56
CA ALA A 157 -5.33 -9.05 -1.81
C ALA A 157 -5.94 -10.44 -1.64
N VAL A 158 -5.61 -11.14 -0.55
CA VAL A 158 -6.24 -12.43 -0.18
C VAL A 158 -7.73 -12.26 0.08
N VAL A 159 -8.17 -11.10 0.59
CA VAL A 159 -9.57 -10.83 0.95
C VAL A 159 -10.16 -9.67 0.16
N ASN A 160 -9.43 -8.56 0.04
CA ASN A 160 -9.92 -7.32 -0.56
C ASN A 160 -8.84 -6.67 -1.45
N PRO A 161 -8.73 -7.10 -2.71
CA PRO A 161 -7.71 -6.59 -3.63
C PRO A 161 -7.98 -5.16 -4.11
N VAL A 162 -9.16 -4.58 -3.90
CA VAL A 162 -9.46 -3.17 -4.26
C VAL A 162 -10.23 -2.51 -3.12
N PRO A 163 -9.57 -1.66 -2.31
CA PRO A 163 -10.08 -1.21 -1.01
C PRO A 163 -11.14 -0.09 -1.10
N ILE A 164 -12.24 -0.32 -1.82
CA ILE A 164 -13.31 0.68 -2.06
C ILE A 164 -14.12 1.04 -0.81
N SER A 165 -14.15 0.15 0.19
CA SER A 165 -14.98 0.31 1.39
C SER A 165 -14.44 1.31 2.42
N PHE A 166 -13.18 1.76 2.27
CA PHE A 166 -12.55 2.70 3.23
C PHE A 166 -13.28 4.03 3.33
N GLY A 167 -13.71 4.57 2.19
CA GLY A 167 -14.46 5.83 2.13
C GLY A 167 -15.84 5.76 2.78
N GLN A 168 -16.38 4.55 2.96
CA GLN A 168 -17.68 4.31 3.60
C GLN A 168 -17.53 3.93 5.09
N SER A 169 -16.37 3.43 5.52
CA SER A 169 -16.16 2.83 6.85
C SER A 169 -15.48 3.73 7.88
N ASN A 170 -15.14 4.98 7.55
CA ASN A 170 -14.75 6.02 8.54
C ASN A 170 -15.82 6.28 9.63
N GLY A 171 -16.94 5.55 9.60
CA GLY A 171 -17.93 5.48 10.67
C GLY A 171 -18.15 4.11 11.33
N SER A 172 -17.46 3.00 11.01
CA SER A 172 -17.88 1.70 11.60
C SER A 172 -16.88 0.58 11.88
N ARG A 173 -15.63 0.51 11.40
CA ARG A 173 -14.72 -0.59 11.81
C ARG A 173 -13.24 -0.20 11.82
N SER A 174 -12.84 0.64 12.78
CA SER A 174 -11.46 0.61 13.30
C SER A 174 -11.26 -0.73 14.00
N GLY A 175 -10.52 -1.64 13.37
CA GLY A 175 -9.83 -2.69 14.12
C GLY A 175 -8.68 -2.02 14.86
N TYR A 176 -8.95 -1.50 16.06
CA TYR A 176 -7.95 -0.97 16.97
C TYR A 176 -6.84 -2.01 17.18
N CYS A 177 -5.60 -1.62 16.90
CA CYS A 177 -4.41 -2.32 17.38
C CYS A 177 -3.87 -1.53 18.57
N GLY A 178 -4.39 -1.82 19.76
CA GLY A 178 -3.75 -1.45 21.03
C GLY A 178 -2.68 -2.45 21.43
#